data_AF-A0A1C6UHH1-F1
#
_entry.id   AF-A0A1C6UHH1-F1
#
_cell.length_a   1.000
_cell.length_b   1.000
_cell.length_c   1.000
_cell.angle_alpha   90.00
_cell.angle_beta   90.00
_cell.angle_gamma   90.00
#
_symmetry.space_group_name_H-M   'P 1'
#
loop_
_entity.id
_entity.type
_entity.pdbx_description
1 polymer ?
#
loop_
_entity_poly.entity_id
_entity_poly.type
_entity_poly.pdbx_seq_one_letter_code
_entity_poly.pdbx_strand_id
1 'polypeptide(L)'
;MAVYRSRHALPDPLTPDRVLGVTLPRTPFCRRGYRVDEVDALLHRLAHELRDRTRQLDLTRAENHRIKEALRTWQTRHAEERSRDSSPVDETSTPGRSRAR
;
A
#
# COMPACT_ATOMS: atom_id res chain seq x y z
N MET A 1 7.27 15.22 2.74
CA MET A 1 6.10 15.03 3.63
C MET A 1 6.14 16.13 4.67
N ALA A 2 5.27 17.13 4.57
CA ALA A 2 5.17 18.15 5.60
C ALA A 2 4.55 17.48 6.84
N VAL A 3 5.31 17.41 7.93
CA VAL A 3 4.78 16.92 9.22
C VAL A 3 3.84 18.00 9.72
N TYR A 4 2.54 17.69 9.80
CA TYR A 4 1.60 18.55 10.48
C TYR A 4 2.05 18.70 11.94
N ARG A 5 2.53 19.89 12.30
CA ARG A 5 2.97 20.23 13.67
C ARG A 5 2.07 21.32 14.21
N SER A 6 0.97 20.93 14.84
CA SER A 6 0.22 21.82 15.72
C SER A 6 0.60 21.57 17.17
N ARG A 7 0.54 22.61 18.02
CA ARG A 7 0.65 22.48 19.48
C ARG A 7 -0.42 21.56 20.09
N HIS A 8 -1.51 21.34 19.34
CA HIS A 8 -2.61 20.42 19.67
C HIS A 8 -2.69 19.28 18.66
N ALA A 9 -1.55 18.78 18.18
CA ALA A 9 -1.54 17.66 17.25
C ALA A 9 -2.08 16.43 17.97
N LEU A 10 -3.06 15.76 17.35
CA LEU A 10 -3.47 14.43 17.79
C LEU A 10 -2.25 13.51 17.63
N PRO A 11 -1.77 12.85 18.70
CA PRO A 11 -0.46 12.22 18.73
C PRO A 11 -0.35 10.95 17.85
N ASP A 12 -1.47 10.40 17.40
CA ASP A 12 -1.50 9.19 16.57
C ASP A 12 -2.23 9.46 15.23
N PRO A 13 -2.13 8.54 14.26
CA PRO A 13 -2.77 8.68 12.97
C PRO A 13 -4.26 9.04 13.11
N LEU A 14 -4.70 9.96 12.27
CA LEU A 14 -6.10 10.31 12.18
C LEU A 14 -6.84 9.14 11.52
N THR A 15 -7.54 8.34 12.32
CA THR A 15 -8.39 7.24 11.84
C THR A 15 -9.86 7.66 11.93
N PRO A 16 -10.76 7.09 11.10
CA PRO A 16 -12.19 7.41 11.15
C PRO A 16 -12.78 7.25 12.56
N ASP A 17 -12.47 6.14 13.24
CA ASP A 17 -13.00 5.85 14.57
C ASP A 17 -12.45 6.83 15.61
N ARG A 18 -11.21 7.30 15.43
CA ARG A 18 -10.64 8.34 16.28
C ARG A 18 -11.31 9.70 16.10
N VAL A 19 -11.65 10.07 14.86
CA VAL A 19 -12.39 11.30 14.58
C VAL A 19 -13.76 11.29 15.25
N LEU A 20 -14.45 10.15 15.26
CA LEU A 20 -15.74 9.99 15.93
C LEU A 20 -15.63 9.93 17.46
N GLY A 21 -14.54 9.38 17.98
CA GLY A 21 -14.31 9.26 19.42
C GLY A 21 -13.69 10.50 20.07
N VAL A 22 -13.47 11.60 19.34
CA VAL A 22 -12.79 12.79 19.89
C VAL A 22 -13.74 13.59 20.78
N THR A 23 -13.40 13.72 22.06
CA THR A 23 -14.14 14.59 22.99
C THR A 23 -13.55 15.98 22.95
N LEU A 24 -14.31 16.95 22.43
CA LEU A 24 -13.91 18.36 22.41
C LEU A 24 -14.36 19.06 23.70
N PRO A 25 -13.46 19.76 24.41
CA PRO A 25 -13.83 20.47 25.63
C PRO A 25 -14.75 21.65 25.31
N ARG A 26 -15.75 21.87 26.17
CA ARG A 26 -16.62 23.05 26.07
C ARG A 26 -15.84 24.31 26.42
N THR A 27 -16.18 25.42 25.77
CA THR A 27 -15.59 26.73 26.08
C THR A 27 -15.90 27.16 27.52
N PRO A 28 -14.98 27.88 28.18
CA PRO A 28 -15.23 28.48 29.49
C PRO A 28 -16.41 29.45 29.48
N PHE A 29 -17.00 29.69 30.66
CA PHE A 29 -18.07 30.66 30.85
C PHE A 29 -17.69 32.02 30.25
N CYS A 30 -18.66 32.70 29.61
CA CYS A 30 -18.50 33.97 28.90
C CYS A 30 -17.70 33.95 27.58
N ARG A 31 -17.36 32.78 27.01
CA ARG A 31 -16.81 32.66 25.65
C ARG A 31 -17.78 31.96 24.71
N ARG A 32 -17.94 32.50 23.49
CA ARG A 32 -18.64 31.80 22.40
C ARG A 32 -17.83 30.57 21.98
N GLY A 33 -18.49 29.41 21.99
CA GLY A 33 -17.99 28.18 21.38
C GLY A 33 -18.69 27.87 20.07
N TYR A 34 -18.20 26.85 19.37
CA TYR A 34 -18.93 26.26 18.25
C TYR A 34 -20.20 25.57 18.72
N ARG A 35 -21.18 25.47 17.82
CA ARG A 35 -22.39 24.69 18.07
C ARG A 35 -22.04 23.22 18.01
N VAL A 36 -22.39 22.48 19.07
CA VAL A 36 -22.08 21.05 19.19
C VAL A 36 -22.65 20.28 17.99
N ASP A 37 -23.91 20.51 17.63
CA ASP A 37 -24.56 19.81 16.51
C ASP A 37 -23.86 20.02 15.17
N GLU A 38 -23.35 21.23 14.90
CA GLU A 38 -22.63 21.55 13.66
C GLU A 38 -21.26 20.89 13.63
N VAL A 39 -20.56 20.87 14.77
CA VAL A 39 -19.27 20.19 14.91
C VAL A 39 -19.44 18.69 14.78
N ASP A 40 -20.47 18.12 15.40
CA ASP A 40 -20.76 16.69 15.32
C ASP A 40 -21.11 16.30 13.88
N ALA A 41 -21.92 17.09 13.16
CA ALA A 41 -22.22 16.85 11.75
C ALA A 41 -20.95 16.90 10.87
N LEU A 42 -20.05 17.85 11.14
CA LEU A 42 -18.77 17.95 10.46
C LEU A 42 -17.86 16.74 10.74
N LEU A 43 -17.75 16.32 12.01
CA LEU A 43 -16.94 15.17 12.41
C LEU A 43 -17.46 13.87 11.79
N HIS A 44 -18.78 13.67 11.73
CA HIS A 44 -19.39 12.53 11.05
C HIS A 44 -19.03 12.51 9.57
N ARG A 45 -19.15 13.66 8.88
CA ARG A 45 -18.79 13.77 7.47
C ARG A 45 -17.30 13.51 7.24
N LEU A 46 -16.43 14.08 8.06
CA LEU A 46 -14.99 13.88 7.98
C LEU A 46 -14.62 12.41 8.20
N ALA A 47 -15.22 11.74 9.18
CA ALA A 47 -14.99 10.33 9.43
C ALA A 47 -15.41 9.46 8.23
N HIS A 48 -16.56 9.77 7.62
CA HIS A 48 -17.03 9.10 6.41
C HIS A 48 -16.05 9.29 5.24
N GLU A 49 -15.68 10.53 4.93
CA GLU A 49 -14.76 10.82 3.83
C GLU A 49 -13.38 10.20 4.06
N LEU A 50 -12.87 10.23 5.29
CA LEU A 50 -11.59 9.62 5.66
C LEU A 50 -11.63 8.11 5.46
N ARG A 51 -12.72 7.44 5.87
CA ARG A 51 -12.91 5.99 5.66
C ARG A 51 -12.85 5.63 4.18
N ASP A 52 -13.53 6.40 3.34
CA ASP A 52 -13.51 6.19 1.89
C ASP A 52 -12.10 6.39 1.30
N ARG A 53 -11.38 7.43 1.72
CA ARG A 53 -10.01 7.67 1.25
C ARG A 53 -9.05 6.56 1.68
N THR A 54 -9.13 6.10 2.94
CA THR A 54 -8.34 4.97 3.42
C THR A 54 -8.61 3.72 2.59
N ARG A 55 -9.88 3.42 2.32
CA ARG A 55 -10.27 2.28 1.47
C ARG A 55 -9.70 2.39 0.05
N GLN A 56 -9.77 3.57 -0.56
CA GLN A 56 -9.21 3.80 -1.91
C GLN A 56 -7.68 3.63 -1.94
N LEU A 57 -6.99 4.10 -0.91
CA LEU A 57 -5.54 3.92 -0.79
C LEU A 57 -5.17 2.45 -0.64
N ASP A 58 -5.91 1.70 0.17
CA ASP A 58 -5.65 0.27 0.38
C ASP A 58 -5.89 -0.53 -0.90
N LEU A 59 -6.96 -0.23 -1.64
CA LEU A 59 -7.20 -0.82 -2.96
C LEU A 59 -6.06 -0.52 -3.94
N THR A 60 -5.63 0.74 -4.00
CA THR A 60 -4.52 1.16 -4.88
C THR A 60 -3.22 0.46 -4.51
N ARG A 61 -2.94 0.29 -3.22
CA ARG A 61 -1.75 -0.42 -2.73
C ARG A 61 -1.81 -1.90 -3.06
N ALA A 62 -2.96 -2.54 -2.89
CA ALA A 62 -3.18 -3.94 -3.25
C ALA A 62 -2.96 -4.16 -4.75
N GLU A 63 -3.48 -3.29 -5.60
CA GLU A 63 -3.30 -3.40 -7.05
C GLU A 63 -1.83 -3.19 -7.45
N ASN A 64 -1.16 -2.20 -6.86
CA ASN A 64 0.27 -2.00 -7.07
C ASN A 64 1.10 -3.22 -6.64
N HIS A 65 0.71 -3.89 -5.54
CA HIS A 65 1.35 -5.12 -5.10
C HIS A 65 1.17 -6.23 -6.13
N ARG A 66 -0.07 -6.45 -6.59
CA ARG A 66 -0.41 -7.43 -7.62
C ARG A 66 0.39 -7.21 -8.91
N ILE A 67 0.47 -5.98 -9.38
CA ILE A 67 1.24 -5.64 -10.60
C ILE A 67 2.73 -5.96 -10.41
N LYS A 68 3.28 -5.61 -9.25
CA LYS A 68 4.70 -5.90 -8.92
C LYS A 68 4.97 -7.40 -8.85
N GLU A 69 4.05 -8.18 -8.30
CA GLU A 69 4.15 -9.63 -8.26
C GLU A 69 4.11 -10.23 -9.66
N ALA A 70 3.14 -9.82 -10.49
CA ALA A 70 3.04 -10.28 -11.87
C ALA A 70 4.31 -9.95 -12.68
N LEU A 71 4.83 -8.73 -12.52
CA LEU A 71 6.07 -8.31 -13.16
C LEU A 71 7.27 -9.16 -12.69
N ARG A 72 7.39 -9.41 -11.39
CA ARG A 72 8.46 -10.25 -10.83
C ARG A 72 8.39 -11.67 -11.39
N THR A 73 7.21 -12.29 -11.42
CA THR A 73 7.01 -13.63 -11.98
C THR A 73 7.40 -13.70 -13.45
N TRP A 74 6.99 -12.70 -14.24
CA TRP A 74 7.37 -12.59 -15.64
C TRP A 74 8.88 -12.44 -15.84
N GLN A 75 9.54 -11.59 -15.04
CA GLN A 75 10.99 -11.40 -15.10
C GLN A 75 11.77 -12.67 -14.74
N THR A 76 11.34 -13.41 -13.71
CA THR A 76 11.96 -14.69 -13.33
C THR A 76 11.86 -15.70 -14.46
N ARG A 77 10.68 -15.87 -15.05
CA ARG A 77 10.47 -16.79 -16.16
C ARG A 77 11.38 -16.47 -17.36
N HIS A 78 11.49 -15.21 -17.74
CA HIS A 78 12.37 -14.83 -18.85
C HIS A 78 13.87 -14.96 -18.52
N ALA A 79 14.27 -14.77 -17.27
CA ALA A 79 15.66 -15.01 -16.86
C ALA A 79 16.04 -16.50 -16.98
N GLU A 80 15.11 -17.40 -16.66
CA GLU A 80 15.28 -18.85 -16.87
C GLU A 80 15.34 -19.21 -18.35
N GLU A 81 14.46 -18.63 -19.18
CA GLU A 81 14.47 -18.83 -20.63
C GLU A 81 15.80 -18.37 -21.26
N ARG A 82 16.32 -17.19 -20.88
CA ARG A 82 17.64 -16.73 -21.36
C ARG A 82 18.79 -17.60 -20.87
N SER A 83 18.74 -18.07 -19.62
CA SER A 83 19.76 -18.96 -19.06
C SER A 83 19.78 -20.31 -19.77
N ARG A 84 18.61 -20.86 -20.12
CA ARG A 84 18.48 -22.10 -20.91
C ARG A 84 19.07 -21.97 -22.29
N ASP A 85 18.79 -20.85 -22.98
CA ASP A 85 19.30 -20.59 -24.32
C ASP A 85 20.82 -20.36 -24.35
N SER A 86 21.40 -20.01 -23.19
CA SER A 86 22.85 -19.77 -23.02
C SER A 86 23.63 -21.01 -22.53
N SER A 87 22.98 -22.14 -22.25
CA SER A 87 23.69 -23.38 -21.89
C SER A 87 24.37 -23.98 -23.13
N PRO A 88 25.70 -24.15 -23.14
CA PRO A 88 26.40 -24.74 -24.27
C PRO A 88 25.95 -26.19 -24.45
N VAL A 89 25.57 -26.52 -25.69
CA VAL A 89 25.41 -27.90 -26.15
C VAL A 89 26.73 -28.62 -25.87
N ASP A 90 26.73 -29.55 -24.91
CA ASP A 90 27.85 -30.47 -24.70
C ASP A 90 27.85 -31.48 -25.85
N GLU A 91 28.38 -31.03 -26.98
CA GLU A 91 28.54 -31.77 -28.22
C GLU A 91 29.83 -32.61 -28.15
N THR A 92 30.01 -33.41 -27.09
CA THR A 92 31.12 -34.38 -27.00
C THR A 92 30.69 -35.74 -26.41
N SER A 93 29.52 -36.23 -26.79
CA SER A 93 29.21 -37.67 -26.71
C SER A 93 29.17 -38.28 -28.10
N THR A 94 30.35 -38.54 -28.67
CA THR A 94 30.50 -39.49 -29.79
C THR A 94 30.53 -40.90 -29.20
N PRO A 95 29.51 -41.75 -29.39
CA PRO A 95 29.59 -43.13 -29.00
C PRO A 95 30.42 -43.88 -30.05
N GLY A 96 31.37 -44.69 -29.58
CA GLY A 96 32.25 -45.48 -30.41
C GLY A 96 31.50 -46.28 -31.48
N ARG A 97 31.94 -46.13 -32.73
CA ARG A 97 31.60 -47.07 -33.80
C ARG A 97 32.86 -47.78 -34.27
N SER A 98 33.17 -48.83 -33.54
CA SER A 98 33.91 -49.98 -34.03
C SER A 98 33.30 -50.46 -35.35
N ARG A 99 34.11 -50.59 -36.40
CA ARG A 99 33.88 -51.58 -37.46
C ARG A 99 35.19 -51.93 -38.15
N ALA A 100 35.51 -53.22 -38.01
CA ALA A 100 36.62 -53.92 -38.61
C ALA A 100 36.59 -53.91 -40.14
N ARG A 101 37.76 -53.92 -40.76
CA ARG A 101 38.18 -54.91 -41.77
C ARG A 101 39.66 -54.82 -42.05
#